data_AF-A0A9E2Y5J2-F1
#
_entry.id   AF-A0A9E2Y5J2-F1
#
_cell.length_a   1.000
_cell.length_b   1.000
_cell.length_c   1.000
_cell.angle_alpha   90.00
_cell.angle_beta   90.00
_cell.angle_gamma   90.00
#
_symmetry.space_group_name_H-M   'P 1'
#
loop_
_entity.id
_entity.type
_entity.pdbx_description
1 polymer ?
#
loop_
_entity_poly.entity_id
_entity_poly.type
_entity_poly.pdbx_seq_one_letter_code
_entity_poly.pdbx_strand_id
1 'polypeptide(L)'
;MSGASSLKAGSVQWDGKYLAVGSGALGTIYQILLSGSSGSVQGSTELSGTGWVWQFWLANGHEQRKSRIIAPTYAGSGGAEVGYWDYPAGGNPTKTITGFYQPDGAALSRIKK
;
A
#
# COMPACT_ATOMS: atom_id res chain seq x y z
N MET A 1 0.56 -23.91 -8.56
CA MET A 1 0.74 -22.52 -8.10
C MET A 1 2.02 -22.45 -7.27
N SER A 2 3.19 -22.36 -7.91
CA SER A 2 4.48 -22.12 -7.24
C SER A 2 4.76 -20.63 -7.30
N GLY A 3 4.81 -19.95 -6.14
CA GLY A 3 5.11 -18.52 -6.08
C GLY A 3 4.48 -17.75 -4.91
N ALA A 4 3.51 -18.34 -4.20
CA ALA A 4 2.82 -17.66 -3.07
C ALA A 4 3.48 -17.89 -1.69
N SER A 5 4.54 -18.70 -1.61
CA SER A 5 5.23 -19.01 -0.35
C SER A 5 6.15 -17.85 0.06
N SER A 6 5.55 -16.76 0.55
CA SER A 6 6.11 -15.75 1.49
C SER A 6 5.39 -14.39 1.38
N LEU A 7 4.25 -14.29 0.70
CA LEU A 7 3.41 -13.10 0.81
C LEU A 7 2.89 -13.02 2.25
N LYS A 8 3.58 -12.26 3.09
CA LYS A 8 2.99 -11.79 4.34
C LYS A 8 1.91 -10.81 3.94
N ALA A 9 0.66 -11.20 4.08
CA ALA A 9 -0.47 -10.38 3.69
C ALA A 9 -0.40 -9.04 4.43
N GLY A 10 -0.30 -7.95 3.68
CA GLY A 10 -0.59 -6.62 4.19
C GLY A 10 -2.10 -6.36 4.17
N SER A 11 -2.48 -5.10 4.14
CA SER A 11 -3.89 -4.71 4.00
C SER A 11 -4.46 -4.99 2.60
N VAL A 12 -5.79 -5.06 2.52
CA VAL A 12 -6.57 -5.16 1.28
C VAL A 12 -7.55 -3.99 1.20
N GLN A 13 -7.60 -3.31 0.06
CA GLN A 13 -8.53 -2.20 -0.20
C GLN A 13 -9.05 -2.23 -1.63
N TRP A 14 -10.29 -1.78 -1.84
CA TRP A 14 -10.81 -1.53 -3.19
C TRP A 14 -10.25 -0.21 -3.72
N ASP A 15 -9.83 -0.18 -4.99
CA ASP A 15 -9.27 1.03 -5.63
C ASP A 15 -10.19 1.69 -6.68
N GLY A 16 -11.42 1.18 -6.81
CA GLY A 16 -12.40 1.59 -7.83
C GLY A 16 -12.47 0.64 -9.03
N LYS A 17 -11.45 -0.20 -9.25
CA LYS A 17 -11.38 -1.12 -10.40
C LYS A 17 -10.75 -2.48 -10.06
N TYR A 18 -9.80 -2.54 -9.13
CA TYR A 18 -9.08 -3.72 -8.69
C TYR A 18 -9.03 -3.79 -7.15
N LEU A 19 -8.80 -4.98 -6.60
CA LEU A 19 -8.39 -5.13 -5.21
C LEU A 19 -6.90 -4.81 -5.10
N ALA A 20 -6.56 -3.77 -4.34
CA ALA A 20 -5.20 -3.47 -3.94
C ALA A 20 -4.80 -4.36 -2.75
N VAL A 21 -3.78 -5.20 -2.92
CA VAL A 21 -3.31 -6.16 -1.92
C VAL A 21 -1.84 -5.87 -1.58
N GLY A 22 -1.56 -5.56 -0.32
CA GLY A 22 -0.21 -5.27 0.15
C GLY A 22 0.61 -6.53 0.40
N SER A 23 1.90 -6.45 0.12
CA SER A 23 2.86 -7.54 0.30
C SER A 23 3.73 -7.38 1.56
N GLY A 24 3.18 -6.92 2.69
CA GLY A 24 3.73 -7.00 4.07
C GLY A 24 5.24 -6.77 4.30
N ALA A 25 6.06 -7.72 3.86
CA ALA A 25 7.52 -7.67 3.94
C ALA A 25 8.19 -6.86 2.80
N LEU A 26 7.47 -6.58 1.72
CA LEU A 26 7.92 -5.83 0.56
C LEU A 26 6.97 -4.64 0.39
N GLY A 27 7.52 -3.45 0.17
CA GLY A 27 6.77 -2.24 -0.17
C GLY A 27 6.11 -2.33 -1.55
N THR A 28 5.36 -3.38 -1.82
CA THR A 28 4.67 -3.62 -3.08
C THR A 28 3.18 -3.81 -2.81
N ILE A 29 2.37 -3.12 -3.59
CA ILE A 29 0.91 -3.25 -3.58
C ILE A 29 0.48 -3.79 -4.95
N TYR A 30 -0.17 -4.94 -4.98
CA TYR A 30 -0.65 -5.56 -6.21
C TYR A 30 -2.07 -5.13 -6.54
N GLN A 31 -2.35 -4.88 -7.82
CA GLN A 31 -3.71 -4.73 -8.33
C GLN A 31 -4.24 -6.07 -8.79
N ILE A 32 -5.23 -6.62 -8.09
CA ILE A 32 -5.86 -7.91 -8.41
C ILE A 32 -7.23 -7.67 -9.04
N LEU A 33 -7.40 -8.16 -10.27
CA LEU A 33 -8.72 -8.29 -10.90
C LEU A 33 -9.36 -9.59 -10.43
N LEU A 34 -10.58 -9.50 -9.90
CA LEU A 34 -11.37 -10.67 -9.57
C LEU A 34 -12.35 -11.00 -10.69
N SER A 35 -12.47 -12.29 -10.99
CA SER A 35 -13.50 -12.85 -11.87
C SER A 35 -13.99 -14.17 -11.28
N GLY A 36 -15.24 -14.16 -10.78
CA GLY A 36 -15.81 -15.28 -10.03
C GLY A 36 -14.96 -15.62 -8.80
N SER A 37 -14.48 -16.86 -8.72
CA SER A 37 -13.63 -17.38 -7.63
C SER A 37 -12.12 -17.26 -7.90
N SER A 38 -11.72 -16.51 -8.92
CA SER A 38 -10.32 -16.39 -9.34
C SER A 38 -9.86 -14.93 -9.33
N GLY A 39 -8.57 -14.73 -9.05
CA GLY A 39 -7.90 -13.42 -9.10
C GLY A 39 -6.68 -13.46 -10.00
N SER A 40 -6.42 -12.38 -10.72
CA SER A 40 -5.20 -12.20 -11.53
C SER A 40 -4.54 -10.85 -11.25
N VAL A 41 -3.21 -10.85 -11.18
CA VAL A 41 -2.42 -9.61 -11.03
C VAL A 41 -2.49 -8.82 -12.34
N GLN A 42 -3.01 -7.60 -12.27
CA GLN A 42 -3.08 -6.66 -13.40
C GLN A 42 -1.95 -5.64 -13.38
N GLY A 43 -1.35 -5.43 -12.22
CA GLY A 43 -0.24 -4.52 -12.02
C GLY A 43 0.30 -4.59 -10.60
N SER A 44 1.36 -3.83 -10.37
CA SER A 44 1.94 -3.62 -9.06
C SER A 44 2.42 -2.18 -8.92
N THR A 45 2.35 -1.68 -7.69
CA THR A 45 2.86 -0.38 -7.27
C THR A 45 3.99 -0.62 -6.26
N GLU A 46 5.21 -0.24 -6.63
CA GLU A 46 6.39 -0.33 -5.77
C GLU A 46 6.59 0.97 -4.99
N LEU A 47 6.87 0.87 -3.69
CA LEU A 47 7.17 1.97 -2.78
C LEU A 47 8.69 1.97 -2.55
N SER A 48 9.41 2.70 -3.39
CA SER A 48 10.87 2.69 -3.41
C SER A 48 11.47 3.16 -2.08
N GLY A 49 12.55 2.51 -1.64
CA GLY A 49 13.25 2.84 -0.39
C GLY A 49 12.50 2.46 0.89
N THR A 50 11.30 1.88 0.77
CA THR A 50 10.55 1.41 1.94
C THR A 50 11.04 0.06 2.43
N GLY A 51 10.93 -0.16 3.73
CA GLY A 51 11.15 -1.48 4.34
C GLY A 51 9.84 -2.25 4.43
N TRP A 52 9.48 -2.68 5.63
CA TRP A 52 8.23 -3.41 5.87
C TRP A 52 7.02 -2.48 5.86
N VAL A 53 5.95 -2.94 5.22
CA VAL A 53 4.68 -2.23 5.08
C VAL A 53 3.54 -3.20 5.45
N TRP A 54 3.23 -3.26 6.73
CA TRP A 54 2.20 -4.18 7.25
C TRP A 54 0.78 -3.71 6.95
N GLN A 55 0.56 -2.40 6.92
CA GLN A 55 -0.72 -1.80 6.57
C GLN A 55 -0.50 -0.62 5.63
N PHE A 56 -1.47 -0.35 4.77
CA PHE A 56 -1.58 0.91 4.03
C PHE A 56 -3.03 1.36 3.99
N TRP A 57 -3.24 2.61 3.56
CA TRP A 57 -4.54 3.20 3.28
C TRP A 57 -4.55 3.82 1.87
N LEU A 58 -5.60 3.56 1.09
CA LEU A 58 -5.87 4.28 -0.17
C LEU A 58 -6.79 5.46 0.12
N ALA A 59 -6.17 6.63 0.34
CA ALA A 59 -6.93 7.86 0.40
C ALA A 59 -7.57 8.11 -0.97
N ASN A 60 -8.90 8.28 -1.00
CA ASN A 60 -9.69 8.41 -2.23
C ASN A 60 -9.73 7.16 -3.12
N GLY A 61 -9.58 5.96 -2.52
CA GLY A 61 -9.55 4.66 -3.19
C GLY A 61 -10.80 4.24 -4.00
N HIS A 62 -11.71 5.13 -4.35
CA HIS A 62 -12.74 4.83 -5.35
C HIS A 62 -12.33 5.27 -6.76
N GLU A 63 -11.24 6.03 -6.90
CA GLU A 63 -10.76 6.51 -8.19
C GLU A 63 -9.23 6.43 -8.22
N GLN A 64 -8.68 5.41 -8.88
CA GLN A 64 -7.23 5.13 -8.93
C GLN A 64 -6.38 6.38 -9.20
N ARG A 65 -6.75 7.18 -10.22
CA ARG A 65 -5.98 8.37 -10.65
C ARG A 65 -5.92 9.51 -9.64
N LYS A 66 -6.79 9.49 -8.63
CA LYS A 66 -6.82 10.47 -7.53
C LYS A 66 -6.47 9.84 -6.18
N SER A 67 -6.10 8.56 -6.20
CA SER A 67 -5.80 7.81 -5.00
C SER A 67 -4.36 8.06 -4.56
N ARG A 68 -4.15 8.03 -3.25
CA ARG A 68 -2.83 8.12 -2.64
C ARG A 68 -2.67 7.02 -1.62
N ILE A 69 -1.53 6.34 -1.67
CA ILE A 69 -1.13 5.39 -0.64
C ILE A 69 -0.60 6.18 0.55
N ILE A 70 -1.08 5.82 1.74
CA ILE A 70 -0.54 6.27 3.01
C ILE A 70 -0.14 5.01 3.75
N ALA A 71 1.15 4.84 4.05
CA ALA A 71 1.64 3.60 4.66
C ALA A 71 2.66 3.90 5.75
N PRO A 72 2.47 3.36 6.96
CA PRO A 72 3.54 3.16 7.91
C PRO A 72 4.63 2.27 7.31
N THR A 73 5.88 2.67 7.50
CA THR A 73 7.05 1.92 7.08
C THR A 73 7.99 1.74 8.26
N TYR A 74 8.69 0.60 8.27
CA TYR A 74 9.74 0.31 9.24
C TYR A 74 10.93 -0.36 8.53
N ALA A 75 12.15 -0.11 9.01
CA ALA A 75 13.39 -0.69 8.47
C ALA A 75 13.69 -0.35 6.98
N GLY A 76 13.11 0.74 6.45
CA GLY A 76 13.50 1.31 5.15
C GLY A 76 14.65 2.31 5.25
N SER A 77 15.01 2.94 4.14
CA SER A 77 16.04 4.00 4.13
C SER A 77 15.64 5.23 4.94
N GLY A 78 14.33 5.48 5.08
CA GLY A 78 13.76 6.52 5.96
C GLY A 78 13.58 6.09 7.42
N GLY A 79 13.86 4.82 7.78
CA GLY A 79 13.63 4.29 9.12
C GLY A 79 12.15 4.04 9.43
N ALA A 80 11.71 4.47 10.60
CA ALA A 80 10.33 4.35 11.09
C ALA A 80 9.54 5.63 10.78
N GLU A 81 8.68 5.58 9.75
CA GLU A 81 7.96 6.76 9.25
C GLU A 81 6.58 6.40 8.69
N VAL A 82 5.80 7.41 8.31
CA VAL A 82 4.59 7.25 7.48
C VAL A 82 4.83 7.99 6.18
N GLY A 83 4.85 7.27 5.07
CA GLY A 83 5.03 7.87 3.75
C GLY A 83 3.72 8.01 2.98
N TYR A 84 3.78 8.82 1.93
CA TYR A 84 2.68 9.13 1.02
C TYR A 84 3.13 8.91 -0.42
N TRP A 85 2.44 8.07 -1.20
CA TRP A 85 2.80 7.79 -2.60
C TRP A 85 1.62 7.96 -3.53
N ASP A 86 1.90 8.45 -4.74
CA ASP A 86 0.88 8.49 -5.79
C ASP A 86 0.51 7.07 -6.23
N TYR A 87 -0.77 6.79 -6.35
CA TYR A 87 -1.28 5.49 -6.77
C TYR A 87 -1.86 5.58 -8.19
N PRO A 88 -1.65 4.59 -9.07
CA PRO A 88 -0.85 3.37 -8.89
C PRO A 88 0.65 3.54 -9.23
N ALA A 89 1.12 4.77 -9.45
CA ALA A 89 2.48 5.02 -9.97
C ALA A 89 3.61 4.58 -9.02
N GLY A 90 3.45 4.77 -7.71
CA GLY A 90 4.46 4.40 -6.71
C GLY A 90 5.71 5.27 -6.77
N GLY A 91 6.87 4.63 -6.58
CA GLY A 91 8.18 5.28 -6.56
C GLY A 91 8.53 5.85 -5.19
N ASN A 92 9.12 7.04 -5.16
CA ASN A 92 9.52 7.72 -3.92
C ASN A 92 8.31 8.35 -3.21
N PRO A 93 8.34 8.46 -1.87
CA PRO A 93 7.29 9.16 -1.15
C PRO A 93 7.24 10.65 -1.53
N THR A 94 6.04 11.13 -1.82
CA THR A 94 5.72 12.55 -2.03
C THR A 94 5.72 13.36 -0.72
N LYS A 95 5.58 12.68 0.42
CA LYS A 95 5.63 13.25 1.77
C LYS A 95 5.95 12.15 2.77
N THR A 96 6.62 12.52 3.85
CA THR A 96 6.86 11.65 5.01
C THR A 96 6.46 12.33 6.31
N ILE A 97 6.09 11.53 7.32
CA ILE A 97 5.89 11.93 8.71
C ILE A 97 6.81 11.05 9.55
N THR A 98 7.69 11.67 10.33
CA THR A 98 8.73 10.99 11.12
C THR A 98 8.48 11.15 12.62
N GLY A 99 9.37 10.60 13.45
CA GLY A 99 9.26 10.64 14.91
C GLY A 99 8.52 9.44 15.52
N PHE A 100 8.32 8.38 14.74
CA PHE A 100 7.75 7.14 15.22
C PHE A 100 8.84 6.15 15.62
N TYR A 101 8.51 5.23 16.52
CA TYR A 101 9.39 4.12 16.87
C TYR A 101 9.16 2.89 15.98
N GLN A 102 7.90 2.48 15.84
CA GLN A 102 7.48 1.35 15.02
C GLN A 102 6.01 1.53 14.63
N PRO A 103 5.71 2.31 13.58
CA PRO A 103 4.33 2.51 13.16
C PRO A 103 3.90 1.29 12.31
N ASP A 104 2.95 0.50 12.82
CA ASP A 104 2.48 -0.73 12.14
C ASP A 104 1.09 -0.58 11.51
N GLY A 105 0.35 0.47 11.86
CA GLY A 105 -1.02 0.66 11.39
C GLY A 105 -1.40 2.09 11.08
N ALA A 106 -2.42 2.24 10.23
CA ALA A 106 -2.96 3.53 9.83
C ALA A 106 -4.48 3.46 9.70
N ALA A 107 -5.16 4.51 10.17
CA ALA A 107 -6.58 4.73 9.94
C ALA A 107 -6.76 6.15 9.39
N LEU A 108 -7.64 6.30 8.39
CA LEU A 108 -8.00 7.60 7.85
C LEU A 108 -9.40 7.99 8.30
N SER A 109 -9.52 9.07 9.06
CA SER A 109 -10.81 9.72 9.30
C SER A 109 -10.94 10.94 8.38
N ARG A 110 -12.10 11.10 7.76
CA ARG A 110 -12.43 12.28 6.97
C ARG A 110 -13.26 13.23 7.82
N ILE A 111 -12.81 14.47 7.93
CA ILE A 111 -13.64 15.53 8.50
C ILE A 111 -14.72 15.85 7.45
N LYS A 112 -16.01 15.73 7.83
CA LYS A 112 -17.08 16.34 7.02
C LYS A 112 -16.93 17.84 7.18
N LYS A 113 -16.54 18.51 6.09
CA LYS A 113 -16.71 19.96 5.99
C LYS A 113 -18.18 20.30 5.81
#